data_AF-A0AA37AEI3-F1
#
_entry.id   AF-A0AA37AEI3-F1
#
_cell.length_a   1.000
_cell.length_b   1.000
_cell.length_c   1.000
_cell.angle_alpha   90.00
_cell.angle_beta   90.00
_cell.angle_gamma   90.00
#
_symmetry.space_group_name_H-M   'P 1'
#
loop_
_entity.id
_entity.type
_entity.pdbx_description
1 polymer ?
#
loop_
_entity_poly.entity_id
_entity_poly.type
_entity_poly.pdbx_seq_one_letter_code
_entity_poly.pdbx_strand_id
1 'polypeptide(L)'
;MNKTINNIIDDFKSGKITAEEANKLLDEVNAGFSLNPEKNPSGGWTEAEMAEGFRPGEAKDPLPDKVDMSRNHALAGQVVRQNTKRGKFDVTYDADGYAVKAIRV
;
A
#
# COMPACT_ATOMS: atom_id res chain seq x y z
N MET A 1 19.93 33.83 -22.42
CA MET A 1 18.94 32.75 -22.60
C MET A 1 18.52 32.29 -21.22
N ASN A 2 17.23 32.31 -20.89
CA ASN A 2 16.75 31.73 -19.64
C ASN A 2 17.04 30.22 -19.69
N LYS A 3 18.03 29.76 -18.92
CA LYS A 3 18.33 28.33 -18.82
C LYS A 3 17.15 27.68 -18.10
N THR A 4 16.37 26.89 -18.84
CA THR A 4 15.33 26.05 -18.26
C THR A 4 15.98 24.87 -17.55
N ILE A 5 15.27 24.27 -16.59
CA ILE A 5 15.72 23.06 -15.88
C ILE A 5 16.19 21.99 -16.87
N ASN A 6 15.44 21.78 -17.97
CA ASN A 6 15.80 20.80 -19.00
C ASN A 6 17.17 21.06 -19.62
N ASN A 7 17.50 22.31 -19.97
CA ASN A 7 18.80 22.64 -20.56
C ASN A 7 19.94 22.38 -19.58
N ILE A 8 19.75 22.67 -18.29
CA ILE A 8 20.74 22.40 -17.24
C ILE A 8 20.99 20.88 -17.11
N ILE A 9 19.92 20.09 -17.12
CA ILE A 9 20.01 18.62 -17.06
C ILE A 9 20.68 18.05 -18.32
N ASP A 10 20.40 18.56 -19.51
CA ASP A 10 21.02 18.09 -20.75
C ASP A 10 22.52 18.41 -20.81
N ASP A 11 22.91 19.61 -20.36
CA ASP A 11 24.33 19.99 -20.26
C ASP A 11 25.06 19.13 -19.21
N PHE A 12 24.41 18.80 -18.08
CA PHE A 12 24.97 17.89 -17.09
C PHE A 12 25.10 16.45 -17.62
N LYS A 13 24.07 15.91 -18.27
CA LYS A 13 24.08 14.56 -18.87
C LYS A 13 25.11 14.43 -19.98
N SER A 14 25.35 15.50 -20.74
CA SER A 14 26.37 15.54 -21.80
C SER A 14 27.79 15.80 -21.29
N GLY A 15 27.97 15.99 -19.98
CA GLY A 15 29.28 16.21 -19.35
C GLY A 15 29.88 17.60 -19.61
N LYS A 16 29.08 18.57 -20.09
CA LYS A 16 29.55 19.94 -20.35
C LYS A 16 29.70 20.77 -19.08
N ILE A 17 28.94 20.44 -18.05
CA ILE A 17 28.98 21.08 -16.74
C ILE A 17 29.08 20.02 -15.65
N THR A 18 29.72 20.37 -14.54
CA THR A 18 29.86 19.49 -13.37
C THR A 18 28.56 19.44 -12.55
N ALA A 19 28.44 18.46 -11.64
CA ALA A 19 27.28 18.36 -10.74
C ALA A 19 27.13 19.61 -9.84
N GLU A 20 28.24 20.21 -9.43
CA GLU A 20 28.24 21.45 -8.62
C GLU A 20 27.69 22.64 -9.40
N GLU A 21 28.14 22.82 -10.65
CA GLU A 21 27.66 23.89 -11.52
C GLU A 21 26.18 23.71 -11.89
N ALA A 22 25.76 22.46 -12.15
CA ALA A 22 24.36 22.14 -12.38
C ALA A 22 23.49 22.45 -11.15
N ASN A 23 23.93 22.07 -9.95
CA ASN A 23 23.17 22.32 -8.71
C ASN A 23 23.03 23.80 -8.38
N LYS A 24 24.05 24.63 -8.63
CA LYS A 24 23.95 26.10 -8.50
C LYS A 24 22.89 26.67 -9.44
N LEU A 25 22.91 26.25 -10.70
CA LEU A 25 21.92 26.69 -11.70
C LEU A 25 20.51 26.19 -11.37
N LEU A 26 20.36 25.00 -10.79
CA LEU A 26 19.09 24.44 -10.33
C LEU A 26 18.52 25.19 -9.11
N ASP A 27 19.38 25.64 -8.20
CA ASP A 27 18.99 26.47 -7.06
C ASP A 27 18.55 27.88 -7.50
N GLU A 28 19.28 28.50 -8.44
CA GLU A 28 18.92 29.79 -9.03
C GLU A 28 17.55 29.79 -9.70
N VAL A 29 17.14 28.66 -10.29
CA VAL A 29 15.82 28.49 -10.90
C VAL A 29 14.79 27.87 -9.95
N ASN A 30 15.13 27.70 -8.67
CA ASN A 30 14.29 27.12 -7.62
C ASN A 30 13.66 25.77 -8.04
N ALA A 31 14.49 24.85 -8.56
CA ALA A 31 14.03 23.57 -9.10
C ALA A 31 13.46 22.61 -8.03
N GLY A 32 13.84 22.79 -6.75
CA GLY A 32 13.36 21.95 -5.64
C GLY A 32 14.06 20.59 -5.51
N PHE A 33 15.15 20.35 -6.24
CA PHE A 33 15.95 19.12 -6.14
C PHE A 33 17.43 19.38 -6.49
N SER A 34 18.31 18.46 -6.11
CA SER A 34 19.75 18.49 -6.38
C SER A 34 20.24 17.17 -6.97
N LEU A 35 21.24 17.23 -7.86
CA LEU A 35 21.90 16.09 -8.44
C LEU A 35 23.06 15.62 -7.54
N ASN A 36 23.02 14.37 -7.11
CA ASN A 36 24.11 13.72 -6.39
C ASN A 36 24.46 12.38 -7.05
N PRO A 37 25.47 12.33 -7.93
CA PRO A 37 25.87 11.11 -8.64
C PRO A 37 26.42 10.02 -7.72
N GLU A 38 26.98 10.38 -6.57
CA GLU A 38 27.59 9.43 -5.62
C GLU A 38 26.54 8.67 -4.80
N LYS A 39 25.36 9.27 -4.60
CA LYS A 39 24.28 8.65 -3.83
C LYS A 39 23.63 7.48 -4.56
N ASN A 40 23.65 7.49 -5.90
CA ASN A 40 23.14 6.40 -6.73
C ASN A 40 23.98 6.25 -8.02
N PRO A 41 25.19 5.68 -7.93
CA PRO A 41 26.14 5.63 -9.04
C PRO A 41 25.72 4.66 -10.14
N SER A 42 24.96 3.61 -9.81
CA SER A 42 24.49 2.58 -10.75
C SER A 42 23.14 2.93 -11.40
N GLY A 43 22.39 3.87 -10.82
CA GLY A 43 20.98 4.10 -11.14
C GLY A 43 20.07 2.96 -10.65
N GLY A 44 18.77 3.26 -10.51
CA GLY A 44 17.78 2.28 -10.06
C GLY A 44 17.60 2.22 -8.53
N TRP A 45 16.86 1.21 -8.07
CA TRP A 45 16.61 0.96 -6.65
C TRP A 45 17.81 0.27 -6.01
N THR A 46 18.25 0.79 -4.86
CA THR A 46 19.27 0.11 -4.05
C THR A 46 18.72 -1.16 -3.41
N GLU A 47 19.57 -2.12 -3.06
CA GLU A 47 19.14 -3.33 -2.33
C GLU A 47 18.45 -2.97 -1.01
N ALA A 48 18.89 -1.91 -0.33
CA ALA A 48 18.27 -1.38 0.87
C ALA A 48 16.85 -0.87 0.61
N GLU A 49 16.63 -0.11 -0.47
CA GLU A 49 15.30 0.35 -0.85
C GLU A 49 14.38 -0.80 -1.31
N MET A 50 14.93 -1.81 -1.99
CA MET A 50 14.18 -3.02 -2.34
C MET A 50 13.77 -3.82 -1.10
N ALA A 51 14.65 -3.92 -0.10
CA ALA A 51 14.37 -4.58 1.17
C ALA A 51 13.33 -3.81 2.02
N GLU A 52 13.39 -2.48 2.03
CA GLU A 52 12.44 -1.65 2.78
C GLU A 52 11.03 -1.65 2.15
N GLY A 53 10.93 -1.85 0.84
CA GLY A 53 9.67 -1.83 0.11
C GLY A 53 8.69 -2.95 0.48
N PHE A 54 9.18 -4.12 0.93
CA PHE A 54 8.32 -5.25 1.29
C PHE A 54 8.12 -5.38 2.80
N ARG A 55 7.05 -4.77 3.31
CA ARG A 55 6.56 -5.03 4.67
C ARG A 55 5.43 -6.07 4.61
N PRO A 56 5.66 -7.35 4.97
CA PRO A 56 4.58 -8.32 5.01
C PRO A 56 3.52 -7.83 6.01
N GLY A 57 2.27 -7.74 5.57
CA GLY A 57 1.16 -7.44 6.46
C GLY A 57 0.97 -8.56 7.49
N GLU A 58 0.29 -8.26 8.59
CA GLU A 58 -0.10 -9.29 9.57
C GLU A 58 -0.89 -10.41 8.90
N ALA A 59 -0.56 -11.66 9.25
CA ALA A 59 -1.28 -12.83 8.78
C ALA A 59 -2.73 -12.76 9.30
N LYS A 60 -3.69 -12.71 8.39
CA LYS A 60 -5.12 -12.73 8.75
C LYS A 60 -5.55 -14.16 9.04
N ASP A 61 -6.31 -14.34 10.11
CA ASP A 61 -6.96 -15.62 10.38
C ASP A 61 -7.79 -16.08 9.17
N PRO A 62 -7.75 -17.38 8.83
CA PRO A 62 -8.52 -17.90 7.70
C PRO A 62 -10.01 -17.79 8.00
N LEU A 63 -10.69 -16.88 7.30
CA LEU A 63 -12.14 -16.76 7.36
C LEU A 63 -12.82 -17.91 6.60
N PRO A 64 -13.96 -18.44 7.09
CA PRO A 64 -14.75 -19.41 6.36
C PRO A 64 -15.33 -18.81 5.07
N ASP A 65 -15.56 -19.65 4.07
CA ASP A 65 -16.11 -19.21 2.77
C ASP A 65 -17.61 -18.89 2.85
N LYS A 66 -18.35 -19.61 3.69
CA LYS A 66 -19.81 -19.51 3.84
C LYS A 66 -20.20 -19.26 5.29
N VAL A 67 -21.40 -18.70 5.46
CA VAL A 67 -22.05 -18.52 6.76
C VAL A 67 -22.45 -19.89 7.30
N ASP A 68 -22.17 -20.13 8.57
CA ASP A 68 -22.60 -21.33 9.26
C ASP A 68 -24.08 -21.21 9.66
N MET A 69 -24.90 -22.07 9.05
CA MET A 69 -26.33 -22.20 9.29
C MET A 69 -26.68 -23.49 10.06
N SER A 70 -25.70 -24.13 10.69
CA SER A 70 -25.92 -25.30 11.52
C SER A 70 -26.68 -24.96 12.81
N ARG A 71 -27.32 -25.97 13.40
CA ARG A 71 -27.99 -25.83 14.69
C ARG A 71 -26.95 -25.66 15.80
N ASN A 72 -27.11 -24.64 16.63
CA ASN A 72 -26.32 -24.44 17.83
C ASN A 72 -27.21 -24.03 19.00
N HIS A 73 -27.41 -24.96 19.95
CA HIS A 73 -28.22 -24.74 21.14
C HIS A 73 -27.71 -23.60 22.03
N ALA A 74 -26.41 -23.32 22.05
CA ALA A 74 -25.85 -22.24 22.86
C ALA A 74 -26.24 -20.85 22.35
N LEU A 75 -26.65 -20.75 21.07
CA LEU A 75 -27.02 -19.51 20.41
C LEU A 75 -28.54 -19.36 20.27
N ALA A 76 -29.32 -20.24 20.91
CA ALA A 76 -30.78 -20.22 20.82
C ALA A 76 -31.36 -18.85 21.21
N GLY A 77 -32.21 -18.30 20.33
CA GLY A 77 -32.84 -16.99 20.47
C GLY A 77 -31.91 -15.78 20.26
N GLN A 78 -30.68 -15.98 19.81
CA GLN A 78 -29.70 -14.91 19.60
C GLN A 78 -29.51 -14.55 18.12
N VAL A 79 -28.96 -13.36 17.89
CA VAL A 79 -28.44 -12.92 16.61
C VAL A 79 -26.93 -12.81 16.72
N VAL A 80 -26.21 -13.61 15.93
CA VAL A 80 -24.74 -13.67 15.97
C VAL A 80 -24.16 -13.16 14.67
N ARG A 81 -23.16 -12.28 14.78
CA ARG A 81 -22.40 -11.78 13.64
C ARG A 81 -21.31 -12.77 13.26
N GLN A 82 -21.38 -13.29 12.05
CA GLN A 82 -20.36 -14.15 11.46
C GLN A 82 -19.61 -13.41 10.35
N ASN A 83 -18.28 -13.49 10.40
CA ASN A 83 -17.40 -12.95 9.36
C ASN A 83 -17.00 -14.08 8.40
N THR A 84 -17.23 -13.87 7.12
CA THR A 84 -16.86 -14.81 6.05
C THR A 84 -16.04 -14.08 4.99
N LYS A 85 -15.39 -14.82 4.09
CA LYS A 85 -14.72 -14.23 2.92
C LYS A 85 -15.66 -13.39 2.05
N ARG A 86 -16.96 -13.70 2.05
CA ARG A 86 -17.98 -13.01 1.24
C ARG A 86 -18.54 -11.75 1.90
N GLY A 87 -18.30 -11.57 3.19
CA GLY A 87 -18.80 -10.42 3.96
C GLY A 87 -19.19 -10.78 5.39
N LYS A 88 -19.79 -9.81 6.08
CA LYS A 88 -20.32 -9.96 7.43
C LYS A 88 -21.81 -10.27 7.36
N PHE A 89 -22.25 -11.21 8.18
CA PHE A 89 -23.64 -11.64 8.20
C PHE A 89 -24.14 -11.70 9.64
N ASP A 90 -25.33 -11.20 9.88
CA ASP A 90 -26.05 -11.38 11.14
C ASP A 90 -26.98 -12.59 10.98
N VAL A 91 -26.69 -13.65 11.74
CA VAL A 91 -27.41 -14.94 11.72
C VAL A 91 -28.35 -15.00 12.90
N THR A 92 -29.64 -15.17 12.63
CA THR A 92 -30.69 -15.29 13.65
C THR A 92 -30.97 -16.75 13.93
N TYR A 93 -30.91 -17.12 15.21
CA TYR A 93 -31.23 -18.45 15.72
C TYR A 93 -32.59 -18.46 16.41
N ASP A 94 -33.38 -19.51 16.21
CA ASP A 94 -34.65 -19.71 16.92
C ASP A 94 -34.44 -20.22 18.36
N ALA A 95 -35.55 -20.43 19.07
CA ALA A 95 -35.54 -20.89 20.47
C ALA A 95 -34.94 -22.31 20.65
N ASP A 96 -34.88 -23.11 19.59
CA ASP A 96 -34.29 -24.45 19.60
C ASP A 96 -32.84 -24.48 19.10
N GLY A 97 -32.29 -23.30 18.75
CA GLY A 97 -30.94 -23.11 18.27
C GLY A 97 -30.76 -23.35 16.76
N TYR A 98 -31.82 -23.43 15.97
CA TYR A 98 -31.70 -23.51 14.50
C TYR A 98 -31.43 -22.13 13.90
N ALA A 99 -30.45 -22.04 13.01
CA ALA A 99 -30.24 -20.84 12.22
C ALA A 99 -31.36 -20.68 11.19
N VAL A 100 -32.20 -19.66 11.34
CA VAL A 100 -33.39 -19.45 10.50
C VAL A 100 -33.10 -18.46 9.37
N LYS A 101 -32.26 -17.46 9.63
CA LYS A 101 -32.01 -16.36 8.68
C LYS A 101 -30.59 -15.85 8.82
N ALA A 102 -29.96 -15.55 7.69
CA ALA A 102 -28.70 -14.81 7.63
C ALA A 102 -28.90 -13.57 6.74
N ILE A 103 -28.60 -12.39 7.28
CA ILE A 103 -28.70 -11.11 6.57
C ILE A 103 -27.29 -10.54 6.42
N ARG A 104 -26.92 -10.13 5.21
CA ARG A 104 -25.66 -9.44 4.97
C ARG A 104 -25.73 -8.03 5.56
N VAL A 105 -24.68 -7.65 6.29
CA VAL A 105 -24.53 -6.33 6.93
C VAL A 105 -23.46 -5.52 6.20
#